data_AF-A0A957GCR0-F1
#
_entry.id   AF-A0A957GCR0-F1
#
_cell.length_a   1.000
_cell.length_b   1.000
_cell.length_c   1.000
_cell.angle_alpha   90.00
_cell.angle_beta   90.00
_cell.angle_gamma   90.00
#
_symmetry.space_group_name_H-M   'P 1'
#
loop_
_entity.id
_entity.type
_entity.pdbx_description
1 polymer ?
#
loop_
_entity_poly.entity_id
_entity_poly.type
_entity_poly.pdbx_seq_one_letter_code
_entity_poly.pdbx_strand_id
1 'polypeptide(L)'
;MSTQPVDWLETKAQVQERPFESHTPLIGPLIVRFRSAWNSVATKWFVRALVQQQNEFNALVVHRLQDIDARLIAQDHDATLLRHDLAELSAHLAQMTRLQESIDQRLARLEKTGRK
;
A
#
# COMPACT_ATOMS: atom_id res chain seq x y z
N MET A 1 2.54 -16.61 -9.49
CA MET A 1 3.16 -15.32 -9.91
C MET A 1 2.07 -14.27 -9.89
N SER A 2 1.83 -13.71 -8.71
CA SER A 2 0.86 -12.63 -8.50
C SER A 2 1.63 -11.34 -8.75
N THR A 3 1.50 -10.75 -9.94
CA THR A 3 2.00 -9.40 -10.21
C THR A 3 1.32 -8.46 -9.23
N GLN A 4 2.09 -7.92 -8.29
CA GLN A 4 1.58 -6.96 -7.31
C GLN A 4 1.11 -5.71 -8.06
N PRO A 5 0.04 -5.04 -7.62
CA PRO A 5 -0.48 -3.84 -8.26
C PRO A 5 0.50 -2.65 -8.27
N VAL A 6 1.66 -2.75 -7.62
CA VAL A 6 2.72 -1.73 -7.64
C VAL A 6 3.72 -1.90 -8.79
N ASP A 7 3.90 -3.11 -9.34
CA ASP A 7 4.90 -3.38 -10.40
C ASP A 7 4.60 -2.63 -11.70
N TRP A 8 3.31 -2.51 -12.05
CA TRP A 8 2.89 -1.77 -13.23
C TRP A 8 2.96 -0.26 -13.03
N LEU A 9 2.81 0.22 -11.79
CA LEU A 9 2.97 1.64 -11.43
C LEU A 9 4.44 2.05 -11.51
N GLU A 10 5.37 1.21 -11.03
CA GLU A 10 6.81 1.39 -11.23
C GLU A 10 7.17 1.54 -12.70
N THR A 11 6.64 0.64 -13.54
CA THR A 11 6.88 0.65 -14.98
C THR A 11 6.35 1.92 -15.65
N LYS A 12 5.25 2.48 -15.14
CA LYS A 12 4.62 3.71 -15.66
C LYS A 12 5.13 4.98 -15.00
N ALA A 13 5.94 4.88 -13.94
CA ALA A 13 6.45 6.04 -13.24
C ALA A 13 7.39 6.88 -14.10
N GLN A 14 8.08 6.26 -15.07
CA GLN A 14 8.92 6.96 -16.03
C GLN A 14 8.14 7.37 -17.28
N VAL A 15 7.84 8.66 -17.37
CA VAL A 15 7.39 9.32 -18.60
C VAL A 15 8.64 9.61 -19.44
N GLN A 16 8.68 9.08 -20.66
CA GLN A 16 9.72 9.40 -21.64
C GLN A 16 9.29 10.59 -22.50
N GLU A 17 10.20 11.55 -22.72
CA GLU A 17 9.98 12.66 -23.65
C GLU A 17 9.78 12.14 -25.07
N ARG A 18 8.65 12.46 -25.70
CA ARG A 18 8.48 12.29 -27.16
C ARG A 18 8.97 13.56 -27.86
N PRO A 19 9.77 13.44 -28.94
CA PRO A 19 10.19 14.60 -29.71
C PRO A 19 8.97 15.32 -30.30
N PHE A 20 8.97 16.64 -30.20
CA PHE A 20 7.88 17.49 -30.67
C PHE A 20 8.08 17.79 -32.16
N GLU A 21 7.17 17.28 -33.02
CA GLU A 21 7.13 17.62 -34.45
C GLU A 21 6.02 18.63 -34.72
N SER A 22 6.35 19.80 -35.27
CA SER A 22 5.37 20.84 -35.58
C SER A 22 5.35 21.13 -37.08
N HIS A 23 4.18 20.93 -37.72
CA HIS A 23 3.93 21.09 -39.16
C HIS A 23 2.94 22.26 -39.45
N THR A 24 3.26 23.51 -39.08
CA THR A 24 2.38 24.67 -39.39
C THR A 24 3.03 25.72 -40.30
N PRO A 25 2.40 26.12 -41.43
CA PRO A 25 2.87 27.20 -42.30
C PRO A 25 2.20 28.56 -41.99
N LEU A 26 2.80 29.63 -42.56
CA LEU A 26 2.33 31.04 -42.72
C LEU A 26 2.66 32.06 -41.60
N ILE A 27 3.80 32.78 -41.76
CA ILE A 27 3.92 34.16 -42.33
C ILE A 27 5.43 34.54 -42.31
N GLY A 28 6.06 34.70 -43.48
CA GLY A 28 7.44 35.20 -43.68
C GLY A 28 8.57 34.25 -43.24
N PRO A 29 9.54 33.86 -44.11
CA PRO A 29 10.53 32.82 -43.79
C PRO A 29 11.45 33.15 -42.60
N LEU A 30 11.81 34.42 -42.38
CA LEU A 30 12.64 34.84 -41.24
C LEU A 30 11.88 34.82 -39.90
N ILE A 31 10.65 35.35 -39.90
CA ILE A 31 9.79 35.38 -38.71
C ILE A 31 9.37 33.96 -38.33
N VAL A 32 9.05 33.10 -39.31
CA VAL A 32 8.77 31.67 -39.09
C VAL A 32 9.98 30.97 -38.48
N ARG A 33 11.20 31.16 -39.01
CA ARG A 33 12.39 30.51 -38.44
C ARG A 33 12.66 30.93 -37.01
N PHE A 34 12.54 32.21 -36.70
CA PHE A 34 12.71 32.71 -35.34
C PHE A 34 11.64 32.16 -34.39
N ARG A 35 10.36 32.21 -34.79
CA ARG A 35 9.24 31.75 -33.96
C ARG A 35 9.28 30.23 -33.75
N SER A 36 9.61 29.45 -34.78
CA SER A 36 9.77 27.99 -34.68
C SER A 36 10.98 27.59 -33.85
N ALA A 37 12.11 28.31 -33.96
CA ALA A 37 13.28 28.05 -33.11
C ALA A 37 12.99 28.37 -31.64
N TRP A 38 12.40 29.54 -31.35
CA TRP A 38 12.03 29.93 -29.99
C TRP A 38 10.97 29.00 -29.39
N ASN A 39 9.97 28.60 -30.19
CA ASN A 39 8.92 27.68 -29.74
C ASN A 39 9.46 26.26 -29.53
N SER A 40 10.41 25.80 -30.37
CA SER A 40 11.12 24.53 -30.16
C SER A 40 11.96 24.56 -28.87
N VAL A 41 12.65 25.67 -28.59
CA VAL A 41 13.40 25.85 -27.34
C VAL A 41 12.45 25.90 -26.15
N ALA A 42 11.42 26.75 -26.17
CA ALA A 42 10.47 26.88 -25.07
C ALA A 42 9.71 25.58 -24.79
N THR A 43 9.23 24.90 -25.85
CA THR A 43 8.51 23.62 -25.72
C THR A 43 9.44 22.54 -25.18
N LYS A 44 10.68 22.44 -25.70
CA LYS A 44 11.64 21.43 -25.25
C LYS A 44 12.05 21.64 -23.78
N TRP A 45 12.27 22.89 -23.37
CA TRP A 45 12.62 23.20 -21.98
C TRP A 45 11.44 22.99 -21.02
N PHE A 46 10.24 23.44 -21.39
CA PHE A 46 9.05 23.32 -20.56
C PHE A 46 8.58 21.87 -20.42
N VAL A 47 8.51 21.12 -21.54
CA VAL A 47 8.12 19.70 -21.52
C VAL A 47 9.14 18.87 -20.76
N ARG A 48 10.43 19.13 -20.92
CA ARG A 48 11.49 18.44 -20.16
C ARG A 48 11.37 18.66 -18.67
N ALA A 49 11.18 19.91 -18.24
CA ALA A 49 10.98 20.22 -16.82
C ALA A 49 9.72 19.55 -16.26
N LEU A 50 8.61 19.55 -17.02
CA LEU A 50 7.36 18.91 -16.61
C LEU A 50 7.48 17.39 -16.52
N VAL A 51 8.17 16.75 -17.48
CA VAL A 51 8.42 15.31 -17.47
C VAL A 51 9.31 14.92 -16.30
N GLN A 52 10.36 15.70 -16.02
CA GLN A 52 11.21 15.46 -14.87
C GLN A 52 10.41 15.56 -13.55
N GLN A 53 9.61 16.61 -13.40
CA GLN A 53 8.75 16.79 -12.23
C GLN A 53 7.73 15.65 -12.09
N GLN A 54 7.13 15.21 -13.21
CA GLN A 54 6.18 14.10 -13.19
C GLN A 54 6.86 12.79 -12.78
N ASN A 55 8.09 12.56 -13.24
CA ASN A 55 8.85 11.36 -12.87
C ASN A 55 9.24 11.37 -11.39
N GLU A 56 9.66 12.51 -10.86
CA GLU A 56 9.94 12.68 -9.42
C GLU A 56 8.68 12.45 -8.57
N PHE A 57 7.55 13.04 -8.98
CA PHE A 57 6.27 12.82 -8.32
C PHE A 57 5.85 11.34 -8.36
N ASN A 58 5.91 10.71 -9.54
CA ASN A 58 5.54 9.32 -9.70
C ASN A 58 6.40 8.40 -8.82
N ALA A 59 7.71 8.65 -8.77
CA ALA A 59 8.64 7.89 -7.93
C ALA A 59 8.28 8.02 -6.44
N LEU A 60 7.94 9.24 -5.98
CA LEU A 60 7.49 9.47 -4.61
C LEU A 60 6.18 8.72 -4.31
N VAL A 61 5.20 8.76 -5.23
CA VAL A 61 3.92 8.07 -5.05
C VAL A 61 4.12 6.57 -4.95
N VAL A 62 4.92 5.97 -5.85
CA VAL A 62 5.23 4.54 -5.83
C VAL A 62 5.89 4.15 -4.51
N HIS A 63 6.91 4.89 -4.07
CA HIS A 63 7.57 4.62 -2.79
C HIS A 63 6.56 4.70 -1.62
N ARG A 64 5.68 5.69 -1.60
CA ARG A 64 4.67 5.80 -0.53
C ARG A 64 3.67 4.66 -0.55
N LEU A 65 3.27 4.18 -1.73
CA LEU A 65 2.40 3.02 -1.84
C LEU A 65 3.09 1.76 -1.31
N GLN A 66 4.37 1.56 -1.61
CA GLN A 66 5.16 0.45 -1.08
C GLN A 66 5.30 0.51 0.45
N ASP A 67 5.56 1.70 1.01
CA ASP A 67 5.60 1.89 2.47
C ASP A 67 4.27 1.52 3.13
N ILE A 68 3.15 1.91 2.52
CA ILE A 68 1.81 1.61 3.03
C ILE A 68 1.53 0.11 2.96
N ASP A 69 1.86 -0.53 1.84
CA ASP A 69 1.65 -1.97 1.65
C ASP A 69 2.47 -2.79 2.66
N ALA A 70 3.74 -2.44 2.87
CA ALA A 70 4.58 -3.06 3.90
C ALA A 70 4.00 -2.90 5.32
N ARG A 71 3.46 -1.72 5.65
CA ARG A 71 2.81 -1.49 6.95
C ARG A 71 1.53 -2.31 7.09
N LEU A 72 0.75 -2.44 6.03
CA LEU A 72 -0.50 -3.22 6.04
C LEU A 72 -0.21 -4.71 6.26
N ILE A 73 0.81 -5.25 5.61
CA ILE A 73 1.28 -6.63 5.80
C ILE A 73 1.73 -6.85 7.26
N ALA A 74 2.52 -5.92 7.82
CA ALA A 74 2.93 -6.00 9.22
C ALA A 74 1.73 -5.99 10.19
N GLN A 75 0.76 -5.11 9.95
CA GLN A 75 -0.46 -5.04 10.75
C GLN A 75 -1.31 -6.32 10.67
N ASP A 76 -1.40 -6.94 9.49
CA ASP A 76 -2.14 -8.20 9.32
C ASP A 76 -1.48 -9.36 10.07
N HIS A 77 -0.14 -9.41 10.08
CA HIS A 77 0.62 -10.35 10.90
C HIS A 77 0.36 -10.13 12.40
N ASP A 78 0.45 -8.90 12.88
CA ASP A 78 0.16 -8.57 14.29
C ASP A 78 -1.27 -8.92 14.68
N ALA A 79 -2.25 -8.64 13.82
CA ALA A 79 -3.64 -8.99 14.03
C ALA A 79 -3.85 -10.52 14.10
N THR A 80 -3.10 -11.28 13.29
CA THR A 80 -3.14 -12.75 13.31
C THR A 80 -2.59 -13.31 14.62
N LEU A 81 -1.47 -12.77 15.10
CA LEU A 81 -0.90 -13.15 16.40
C LEU A 81 -1.86 -12.83 17.55
N LEU A 82 -2.41 -11.62 17.58
CA LEU A 82 -3.39 -11.24 18.60
C LEU A 82 -4.63 -12.14 18.59
N ARG A 83 -5.12 -12.52 17.41
CA ARG A 83 -6.25 -13.47 17.29
C ARG A 83 -5.91 -14.84 17.85
N HIS A 84 -4.69 -15.32 17.60
CA HIS A 84 -4.21 -16.58 18.16
C HIS A 84 -4.19 -16.52 19.69
N ASP A 85 -3.60 -15.47 20.26
CA ASP A 85 -3.51 -15.31 21.72
C ASP A 85 -4.89 -15.19 22.38
N LEU A 86 -5.83 -14.50 21.74
CA LEU A 86 -7.22 -14.43 22.20
C LEU A 86 -7.92 -15.79 22.16
N ALA A 87 -7.66 -16.61 21.15
CA ALA A 87 -8.20 -17.96 21.07
C ALA A 87 -7.64 -18.85 22.18
N GLU A 88 -6.33 -18.74 22.46
CA GLU A 88 -5.67 -19.46 23.55
C GLU A 88 -6.24 -19.06 24.92
N LEU A 89 -6.36 -17.76 25.19
CA LEU A 89 -6.97 -17.25 26.42
C LEU A 89 -8.41 -17.71 26.59
N SER A 90 -9.19 -17.72 25.51
CA SER A 90 -10.57 -18.21 25.53
C SER A 90 -10.63 -19.71 25.87
N ALA A 91 -9.70 -20.51 25.34
CA ALA A 91 -9.60 -21.93 25.67
C ALA A 91 -9.22 -22.15 27.14
N HIS A 92 -8.27 -21.37 27.66
CA HIS A 92 -7.90 -21.42 29.08
C HIS A 92 -9.06 -21.04 29.99
N LEU A 93 -9.82 -19.99 29.67
CA LEU A 93 -11.01 -19.61 30.44
C LEU A 93 -12.06 -20.72 30.43
N ALA A 94 -12.35 -21.30 29.27
CA ALA A 94 -13.28 -22.43 29.16
C ALA A 94 -12.81 -23.64 29.99
N GLN A 95 -11.51 -23.90 30.04
CA GLN A 95 -10.95 -24.94 30.90
C GLN A 95 -11.11 -24.62 32.39
N MET A 96 -10.82 -23.40 32.82
CA MET A 96 -10.98 -22.98 34.22
C MET A 96 -12.44 -23.08 34.67
N THR A 97 -13.40 -22.66 33.84
CA THR A 97 -14.84 -22.80 34.14
C THR A 97 -15.23 -24.27 34.35
N ARG A 98 -14.77 -25.18 33.47
CA ARG A 98 -15.03 -26.62 33.63
C ARG A 98 -14.41 -27.18 34.92
N LEU A 99 -13.23 -26.71 35.31
CA LEU A 99 -12.58 -27.12 36.56
C LEU A 99 -13.37 -26.65 37.78
N GLN A 100 -13.88 -25.42 37.77
CA GLN A 100 -14.74 -24.91 38.83
C GLN A 100 -16.01 -25.76 38.98
N GLU A 101 -16.71 -26.03 37.88
CA GLU A 101 -17.89 -26.90 37.89
C GLU A 101 -17.59 -28.30 38.44
N SER A 102 -16.43 -28.87 38.10
CA SER A 102 -15.99 -30.16 38.62
C SER A 102 -15.76 -30.13 40.13
N ILE A 103 -15.12 -29.09 40.64
CA ILE A 103 -14.87 -28.91 42.08
C ILE A 103 -16.20 -28.77 42.82
N ASP A 104 -17.12 -27.94 42.32
CA ASP A 104 -18.44 -27.73 42.92
C ASP A 104 -19.23 -29.04 42.99
N GLN A 105 -19.22 -29.83 41.92
CA GLN A 105 -19.86 -31.16 41.91
C GLN A 105 -19.24 -32.13 42.92
N ARG A 106 -17.91 -32.09 43.09
CA ARG A 106 -17.21 -32.95 44.06
C ARG A 106 -17.54 -32.54 45.49
N LEU A 107 -17.58 -31.24 45.79
CA LEU A 107 -17.98 -30.72 47.09
C LEU A 107 -19.43 -31.14 47.43
N ALA A 108 -20.37 -30.94 46.51
CA ALA A 108 -21.77 -31.32 46.70
C ALA A 108 -21.96 -32.83 46.96
N ARG A 109 -21.11 -33.69 46.37
CA ARG A 109 -21.10 -35.14 46.64
C ARG A 109 -20.57 -35.46 48.03
N LEU A 110 -19.48 -34.82 48.46
CA LEU A 110 -18.89 -35.02 49.78
C LEU A 110 -19.85 -34.58 50.89
N GLU A 111 -20.51 -33.43 50.73
CA GLU A 111 -21.51 -32.92 51.68
C GLU A 111 -22.69 -33.89 51.86
N LYS A 112 -23.16 -34.52 50.77
CA LYS A 112 -24.22 -35.54 50.83
C LYS A 112 -23.78 -36.83 51.52
N THR A 113 -22.50 -37.16 51.44
CA THR A 113 -21.96 -38.41 52.00
C THR A 113 -21.62 -38.26 53.48
N GLY A 114 -21.11 -37.11 53.91
CA GLY A 114 -20.78 -36.82 55.32
C GLY A 114 -21.96 -36.45 56.21
N ARG A 115 -23.17 -36.32 55.67
CA ARG A 115 -24.41 -36.03 56.41
C ARG A 115 -25.21 -37.29 56.79
N LYS A 116 -24.72 -38.48 56.46
CA LYS A 116 -25.24 -39.77 56.93
C LYS A 116 -24.43 -40.23 58.14
#